data_AF-A0A5C0DW24-F1
#
_entry.id   AF-A0A5C0DW24-F1
#
_cell.length_a   1.000
_cell.length_b   1.000
_cell.length_c   1.000
_cell.angle_alpha   90.00
_cell.angle_beta   90.00
_cell.angle_gamma   90.00
#
_symmetry.space_group_name_H-M   'P 1'
#
loop_
_entity.id
_entity.type
_entity.pdbx_description
1 polymer ?
#
loop_
_entity_poly.entity_id
_entity_poly.type
_entity_poly.pdbx_seq_one_letter_code
_entity_poly.pdbx_strand_id
1 'polypeptide(L)'
;MFNNSKYWLRYTFGFAQIEIENWMTSEVLSSALPLIYIATKYFSNLRTFKYDNIIFGIFSIQDFPKMSQKPGKKIAPIPMSNNVSVVDLIDTYFTAYNSARLREACQLLTKEVFQEGVTVGVSLSGAMTPAGFGVSALAPLIRNGFIDWMICTGANLYHDMHYGLGFELFAGSPFLDDVKLREEGTIRIYDIIFGYDVLLETDAFIRKVLQAEPFQKRMGTAEFHHLLGKCVWEIEQQLGVKNSCLLATAYECGVPIYTSSPGDSSIGMNVAALALEGSKLVIDPSIDVNETAAIVYGARENDGTSAAVIIGGGSPKNFLLQTQPQLHEVLGLEERGHDFFIQFTDARPDTGGLSGATPAEAVSWGKIDPDELPSAIVCYTDSTIALPLVTAYTLNQCPPRPLKRLYDGREALLDTLQKDYLAVKDKPVSEGSQEKAATYPCGTPVKG
;
A
#
# COMPACT_ATOMS: atom_id res chain seq x y z
N MET A 1 0.03 -7.24 -78.29
CA MET A 1 1.22 -6.40 -77.98
C MET A 1 1.02 -5.82 -76.60
N PHE A 2 1.50 -6.49 -75.56
CA PHE A 2 1.47 -5.94 -74.20
C PHE A 2 2.68 -5.04 -73.99
N ASN A 3 2.41 -3.82 -73.53
CA ASN A 3 3.34 -2.73 -73.38
C ASN A 3 4.26 -3.01 -72.18
N ASN A 4 5.57 -3.15 -72.42
CA ASN A 4 6.58 -3.30 -71.38
C ASN A 4 6.83 -1.92 -70.72
N SER A 5 6.04 -1.57 -69.71
CA SER A 5 6.29 -0.38 -68.89
C SER A 5 7.45 -0.64 -67.93
N LYS A 6 8.54 0.12 -68.08
CA LYS A 6 9.71 0.12 -67.19
C LYS A 6 9.42 1.04 -66.01
N TYR A 7 9.59 0.57 -64.77
CA TYR A 7 9.41 1.40 -63.58
C TYR A 7 10.71 1.51 -62.79
N TRP A 8 11.06 2.75 -62.42
CA TRP A 8 12.04 3.07 -61.39
C TRP A 8 11.27 3.32 -60.10
N LEU A 9 11.53 2.53 -59.07
CA LEU A 9 10.91 2.73 -57.75
C LEU A 9 11.99 3.11 -56.75
N ARG A 10 11.99 4.41 -56.38
CA ARG A 10 12.78 4.98 -55.30
C ARG A 10 11.93 5.00 -54.03
N TYR A 11 12.36 4.32 -52.98
CA TYR A 11 11.74 4.43 -51.65
C TYR A 11 12.76 4.94 -50.63
N THR A 12 12.34 5.94 -49.86
CA THR A 12 13.10 6.54 -48.77
C THR A 12 12.53 6.03 -47.44
N PHE A 13 13.31 5.29 -46.66
CA PHE A 13 12.91 4.81 -45.32
C PHE A 13 13.87 5.37 -44.27
N GLY A 14 13.49 6.47 -43.62
CA GLY A 14 14.41 7.17 -42.71
C GLY A 14 15.73 7.54 -43.40
N PHE A 15 16.79 7.81 -42.63
CA PHE A 15 18.07 8.34 -43.13
C PHE A 15 18.90 7.38 -44.01
N ALA A 16 18.32 6.34 -44.61
CA ALA A 16 19.01 5.46 -45.56
C ALA A 16 18.25 5.32 -46.89
N GLN A 17 18.98 5.50 -48.00
CA GLN A 17 18.52 5.21 -49.36
C GLN A 17 18.91 3.79 -49.75
N ILE A 18 17.95 3.00 -50.23
CA ILE A 18 18.21 1.70 -50.86
C ILE A 18 17.80 1.84 -52.33
N GLU A 19 18.77 1.78 -53.25
CA GLU A 19 18.52 1.66 -54.69
C GLU A 19 18.70 0.19 -55.09
N ILE A 20 17.61 -0.44 -55.55
CA ILE A 20 17.63 -1.81 -56.08
C ILE A 20 17.61 -1.69 -57.61
N GLU A 21 18.78 -1.81 -58.23
CA GLU A 21 18.88 -1.96 -59.68
C GLU A 21 18.71 -3.44 -60.05
N ASN A 22 17.48 -3.90 -60.29
CA ASN A 22 17.22 -5.00 -61.23
C ASN A 22 15.74 -5.18 -61.58
N TRP A 23 15.53 -5.73 -62.78
CA TRP A 23 14.26 -5.81 -63.50
C TRP A 23 13.36 -6.92 -62.94
N MET A 24 12.26 -6.55 -62.28
CA MET A 24 11.29 -7.51 -61.73
C MET A 24 9.84 -7.03 -61.90
N THR A 25 8.92 -7.98 -62.06
CA THR A 25 7.47 -7.74 -62.01
C THR A 25 7.00 -7.61 -60.55
N SER A 26 5.92 -6.86 -60.30
CA SER A 26 5.45 -6.53 -58.94
C SER A 26 5.05 -7.75 -58.08
N GLU A 27 4.69 -8.88 -58.71
CA GLU A 27 4.30 -10.12 -58.02
C GLU A 27 5.48 -10.88 -57.40
N VAL A 28 6.67 -10.84 -58.02
CA VAL A 28 7.87 -11.50 -57.50
C VAL A 28 8.44 -10.74 -56.30
N LEU A 29 8.30 -9.40 -56.28
CA LEU A 29 8.75 -8.58 -55.17
C LEU A 29 7.92 -8.78 -53.89
N SER A 30 6.58 -8.86 -54.00
CA SER A 30 5.71 -8.96 -52.82
C SER A 30 5.86 -10.28 -52.07
N SER A 31 6.21 -11.37 -52.78
CA SER A 31 6.42 -12.70 -52.23
C SER A 31 7.82 -12.89 -51.64
N ALA A 32 8.86 -12.24 -52.20
CA ALA A 32 10.23 -12.37 -51.74
C ALA A 32 10.58 -11.46 -50.53
N LEU A 33 9.92 -10.31 -50.39
CA LEU A 33 10.20 -9.31 -49.35
C LEU A 33 10.13 -9.84 -47.90
N PRO A 34 9.09 -10.62 -47.50
CA PRO A 34 9.03 -11.18 -46.15
C PRO A 34 10.16 -12.17 -45.87
N LEU A 35 10.55 -12.96 -46.89
CA LEU A 35 11.63 -13.95 -46.79
C LEU A 35 13.00 -13.27 -46.67
N ILE A 36 13.23 -12.19 -47.42
CA ILE A 36 14.46 -11.39 -47.32
C ILE A 36 14.55 -10.71 -45.95
N TYR A 37 13.44 -10.18 -45.42
CA TYR A 37 13.39 -9.59 -44.08
C TYR A 37 13.68 -10.61 -42.96
N ILE A 38 13.16 -11.84 -43.07
CA ILE A 38 13.44 -12.91 -42.11
C ILE A 38 14.90 -13.39 -42.25
N ALA A 39 15.39 -13.57 -43.48
CA ALA A 39 16.77 -14.01 -43.73
C ALA A 39 17.80 -13.02 -43.17
N THR A 40 17.59 -11.72 -43.39
CA THR A 40 18.45 -10.64 -42.87
C THR A 40 18.35 -10.47 -41.35
N LYS A 41 17.23 -10.83 -40.72
CA LYS A 41 17.06 -10.66 -39.27
C LYS A 41 17.60 -11.83 -38.45
N TYR A 42 17.57 -13.05 -39.00
CA TYR A 42 17.86 -14.27 -38.24
C TYR A 42 19.13 -15.02 -38.68
N PHE A 43 19.71 -14.70 -39.83
CA PHE A 43 20.93 -15.37 -40.32
C PHE A 43 22.03 -14.35 -40.59
N SER A 44 22.95 -14.18 -39.63
CA SER A 44 24.04 -13.19 -39.71
C SER A 44 25.13 -13.49 -40.74
N ASN A 45 25.17 -14.70 -41.32
CA ASN A 45 26.23 -15.16 -42.22
C ASN A 45 25.76 -15.45 -43.66
N LEU A 46 24.49 -15.21 -43.98
CA LEU A 46 23.93 -15.43 -45.31
C LEU A 46 24.29 -14.23 -46.20
N ARG A 47 25.28 -14.38 -47.09
CA ARG A 47 25.74 -13.30 -47.99
C ARG A 47 24.91 -13.20 -49.28
N THR A 48 24.24 -14.28 -49.67
CA THR A 48 23.44 -14.35 -50.90
C THR A 48 22.28 -15.32 -50.73
N PHE A 49 21.10 -14.97 -51.24
CA PHE A 49 19.94 -15.87 -51.32
C PHE A 49 19.47 -15.98 -52.78
N LYS A 50 19.06 -17.19 -53.20
CA LYS A 50 18.66 -17.46 -54.59
C LYS A 50 17.20 -17.88 -54.64
N TYR A 51 16.38 -17.14 -55.40
CA TYR A 51 14.95 -17.44 -55.63
C TYR A 51 14.65 -17.26 -57.12
N ASP A 52 13.99 -18.23 -57.75
CA ASP A 52 13.66 -18.26 -59.19
C ASP A 52 14.79 -17.74 -60.11
N ASN A 53 15.98 -18.33 -59.96
CA ASN A 53 17.19 -18.01 -60.74
C ASN A 53 17.78 -16.60 -60.56
N ILE A 54 17.28 -15.80 -59.63
CA ILE A 54 17.83 -14.47 -59.29
C ILE A 54 18.65 -14.59 -57.99
N ILE A 55 19.88 -14.05 -58.01
CA ILE A 55 20.77 -13.99 -56.84
C ILE A 55 20.64 -12.61 -56.20
N PHE A 56 20.17 -12.57 -54.95
CA PHE A 56 20.07 -11.34 -54.15
C PHE A 56 21.30 -11.22 -53.25
N GLY A 57 22.02 -10.11 -53.33
CA GLY A 57 23.08 -9.75 -52.39
C GLY A 57 22.48 -9.27 -51.07
N ILE A 58 22.86 -9.91 -49.96
CA ILE A 58 22.39 -9.54 -48.62
C ILE A 58 23.48 -8.69 -47.97
N PHE A 59 23.18 -7.41 -47.71
CA PHE A 59 24.08 -6.54 -46.95
C PHE A 59 24.23 -7.06 -45.51
N SER A 60 25.46 -7.04 -45.01
CA SER A 60 25.80 -7.51 -43.65
C SER A 60 25.02 -6.73 -42.59
N ILE A 61 24.48 -7.43 -41.58
CA ILE A 61 23.81 -6.82 -40.42
C ILE A 61 24.75 -5.86 -39.66
N GLN A 62 26.07 -5.93 -39.89
CA GLN A 62 27.05 -5.07 -39.25
C GLN A 62 26.95 -3.58 -39.63
N ASP A 63 26.21 -3.24 -40.70
CA ASP A 63 25.98 -1.84 -41.13
C ASP A 63 24.72 -1.20 -40.53
N PHE A 64 23.97 -1.92 -39.67
CA PHE A 64 22.91 -1.29 -38.88
C PHE A 64 23.53 -0.46 -37.76
N PRO A 65 23.14 0.83 -37.61
CA PRO A 65 23.60 1.63 -36.49
C PRO A 65 23.27 0.87 -35.20
N LYS A 66 24.26 0.74 -34.29
CA LYS A 66 24.06 0.19 -32.94
C LYS A 66 22.77 0.82 -32.41
N MET A 67 21.74 -0.01 -32.21
CA MET A 67 20.49 0.45 -31.60
C MET A 67 20.88 1.23 -30.34
N SER A 68 20.42 2.48 -30.25
CA SER A 68 20.63 3.29 -29.06
C SER A 68 20.25 2.45 -27.84
N GLN A 69 21.06 2.52 -26.77
CA GLN A 69 20.67 1.93 -25.49
C GLN A 69 19.31 2.51 -25.14
N LYS A 70 18.27 1.69 -25.31
CA LYS A 70 16.92 2.10 -24.94
C LYS A 70 16.92 2.28 -23.42
N PRO A 71 16.42 3.39 -22.89
CA PRO A 71 16.30 3.55 -21.45
C PRO A 71 15.37 2.46 -20.89
N GLY A 72 15.76 1.83 -19.78
CA GLY A 72 14.96 0.84 -19.04
C GLY A 72 15.49 -0.59 -19.05
N LYS A 73 14.97 -1.41 -18.12
CA LYS A 73 15.30 -2.84 -18.02
C LYS A 73 14.56 -3.60 -19.12
N LYS A 74 15.30 -4.37 -19.93
CA LYS A 74 14.72 -5.23 -20.97
C LYS A 74 13.77 -6.25 -20.32
N ILE A 75 12.53 -6.32 -20.80
CA ILE A 75 11.64 -7.44 -20.48
C ILE A 75 12.21 -8.68 -21.18
N ALA A 76 12.78 -9.59 -20.40
CA ALA A 76 13.34 -10.85 -20.87
C ALA A 76 12.43 -11.98 -20.39
N PRO A 77 11.47 -12.43 -21.22
CA PRO A 77 10.52 -13.47 -20.81
C PRO A 77 11.26 -14.79 -20.60
N ILE A 78 11.14 -15.34 -19.39
CA ILE A 78 11.62 -16.67 -19.04
C ILE A 78 10.39 -17.56 -18.83
N PRO A 79 10.32 -18.77 -19.43
CA PRO A 79 9.24 -19.71 -19.14
C PRO A 79 9.15 -20.02 -17.64
N MET A 80 7.93 -20.13 -17.12
CA MET A 80 7.71 -20.47 -15.71
C MET A 80 8.07 -21.94 -15.46
N SER A 81 8.88 -22.21 -14.44
CA SER A 81 9.18 -23.58 -13.99
C SER A 81 8.07 -24.09 -13.05
N ASN A 82 8.10 -25.39 -12.73
CA ASN A 82 7.20 -25.98 -11.72
C ASN A 82 7.68 -25.76 -10.26
N ASN A 83 8.79 -25.04 -10.07
CA ASN A 83 9.38 -24.75 -8.76
C ASN A 83 9.85 -23.29 -8.74
N VAL A 84 8.92 -22.39 -8.39
CA VAL A 84 9.16 -20.94 -8.35
C VAL A 84 8.86 -20.45 -6.94
N SER A 85 9.85 -19.84 -6.28
CA SER A 85 9.64 -19.20 -4.97
C SER A 85 8.83 -17.92 -5.11
N VAL A 86 8.25 -17.41 -4.01
CA VAL A 86 7.54 -16.11 -4.02
C VAL A 86 8.46 -14.96 -4.45
N VAL A 87 9.74 -15.04 -4.07
CA VAL A 87 10.77 -14.07 -4.46
C VAL A 87 11.01 -14.13 -5.96
N ASP A 88 11.24 -15.32 -6.52
CA ASP A 88 11.45 -15.50 -7.96
C ASP A 88 10.23 -15.08 -8.77
N LEU A 89 9.03 -15.42 -8.27
CA LEU A 89 7.75 -15.02 -8.87
C LEU A 89 7.69 -13.49 -9.02
N ILE A 90 7.95 -12.77 -7.94
CA ILE A 90 7.88 -11.32 -7.88
C ILE A 90 9.02 -10.68 -8.68
N ASP A 91 10.27 -11.09 -8.50
CA ASP A 91 11.42 -10.43 -9.13
C ASP A 91 11.54 -10.71 -10.63
N THR A 92 11.14 -11.91 -11.07
CA THR A 92 11.33 -12.36 -12.45
C THR A 92 10.06 -12.24 -13.30
N TYR A 93 8.90 -12.62 -12.79
CA TYR A 93 7.69 -12.79 -13.61
C TYR A 93 6.75 -11.59 -13.59
N PHE A 94 6.78 -10.75 -12.55
CA PHE A 94 5.94 -9.55 -12.45
C PHE A 94 6.49 -8.39 -13.30
N THR A 95 6.52 -8.59 -14.62
CA THR A 95 7.34 -7.78 -15.54
C THR A 95 6.75 -6.42 -15.92
N ALA A 96 5.42 -6.24 -15.89
CA ALA A 96 4.75 -4.99 -16.32
C ALA A 96 3.41 -4.72 -15.59
N TYR A 97 2.87 -3.51 -15.75
CA TYR A 97 1.59 -3.06 -15.16
C TYR A 97 1.54 -3.24 -13.63
N ASN A 98 0.36 -3.54 -13.06
CA ASN A 98 0.21 -3.66 -11.60
C ASN A 98 1.04 -4.77 -10.99
N SER A 99 1.39 -5.82 -11.75
CA SER A 99 2.36 -6.83 -11.28
C SER A 99 3.73 -6.18 -11.05
N ALA A 100 4.24 -5.38 -12.00
CA ALA A 100 5.49 -4.64 -11.82
C ALA A 100 5.40 -3.61 -10.69
N ARG A 101 4.25 -2.94 -10.52
CA ARG A 101 4.03 -2.04 -9.37
C ARG A 101 4.10 -2.79 -8.04
N LEU A 102 3.52 -4.00 -7.96
CA LEU A 102 3.62 -4.86 -6.77
C LEU A 102 5.07 -5.28 -6.50
N ARG A 103 5.83 -5.67 -7.54
CA ARG A 103 7.27 -5.95 -7.40
C ARG A 103 8.04 -4.74 -6.89
N GLU A 104 7.82 -3.57 -7.47
CA GLU A 104 8.49 -2.34 -7.05
C GLU A 104 8.14 -1.98 -5.61
N ALA A 105 6.88 -2.14 -5.20
CA ALA A 105 6.47 -1.96 -3.81
C ALA A 105 7.19 -2.94 -2.87
N CYS A 106 7.26 -4.23 -3.20
CA CYS A 106 8.01 -5.21 -2.43
C CYS A 106 9.51 -4.85 -2.30
N GLN A 107 10.12 -4.40 -3.40
CA GLN A 107 11.53 -4.03 -3.42
C GLN A 107 11.81 -2.75 -2.62
N LEU A 108 10.97 -1.72 -2.76
CA LEU A 108 11.08 -0.48 -1.98
C LEU A 108 10.88 -0.76 -0.50
N LEU A 109 9.84 -1.54 -0.16
CA LEU A 109 9.54 -1.91 1.22
C LEU A 109 10.73 -2.60 1.88
N THR A 110 11.31 -3.59 1.21
CA THR A 110 12.40 -4.39 1.79
C THR A 110 13.76 -3.70 1.78
N LYS A 111 14.05 -2.85 0.79
CA LYS A 111 15.38 -2.22 0.65
C LYS A 111 15.50 -0.89 1.39
N GLU A 112 14.40 -0.16 1.55
CA GLU A 112 14.44 1.23 2.00
C GLU A 112 13.49 1.50 3.16
N VAL A 113 12.25 0.96 3.14
CA VAL A 113 11.25 1.25 4.18
C VAL A 113 11.45 0.43 5.46
N PHE A 114 11.72 -0.86 5.33
CA PHE A 114 11.91 -1.76 6.47
C PHE A 114 13.36 -1.75 6.98
N GLN A 115 13.98 -0.57 6.95
CA GLN A 115 15.32 -0.32 7.45
C GLN A 115 15.29 0.33 8.83
N GLU A 116 16.41 0.26 9.56
CA GLU A 116 16.58 1.00 10.81
C GLU A 116 16.48 2.51 10.55
N GLY A 117 15.90 3.26 11.48
CA GLY A 117 15.68 4.71 11.34
C GLY A 117 14.33 5.09 10.68
N VAL A 118 13.67 4.18 9.97
CA VAL A 118 12.34 4.44 9.40
C VAL A 118 11.25 4.13 10.43
N THR A 119 10.26 5.00 10.57
CA THR A 119 9.04 4.76 11.37
C THR A 119 7.86 4.46 10.46
N VAL A 120 7.35 3.22 10.51
CA VAL A 120 6.36 2.70 9.57
C VAL A 120 4.96 2.75 10.18
N GLY A 121 4.12 3.60 9.60
CA GLY A 121 2.68 3.65 9.86
C GLY A 121 1.89 2.89 8.81
N VAL A 122 0.99 2.00 9.26
CA VAL A 122 0.14 1.21 8.37
C VAL A 122 -1.33 1.58 8.52
N SER A 123 -2.01 1.92 7.43
CA SER A 123 -3.46 2.04 7.43
C SER A 123 -4.13 0.79 6.84
N LEU A 124 -5.15 0.25 7.52
CA LEU A 124 -5.89 -0.94 7.10
C LEU A 124 -7.38 -0.63 6.96
N SER A 125 -7.95 -0.96 5.80
CA SER A 125 -9.38 -0.85 5.51
C SER A 125 -9.87 -2.07 4.72
N GLY A 126 -11.17 -2.14 4.44
CA GLY A 126 -11.80 -3.34 3.87
C GLY A 126 -11.97 -4.44 4.92
N ALA A 127 -12.45 -5.62 4.50
CA ALA A 127 -12.70 -6.76 5.38
C ALA A 127 -11.48 -7.69 5.43
N MET A 128 -10.33 -7.19 5.93
CA MET A 128 -9.06 -7.91 5.87
C MET A 128 -8.91 -8.92 7.01
N THR A 129 -9.21 -8.52 8.23
CA THR A 129 -9.10 -9.42 9.38
C THR A 129 -10.12 -10.56 9.41
N PRO A 130 -11.41 -10.41 9.02
CA PRO A 130 -12.30 -11.57 8.91
C PRO A 130 -11.86 -12.55 7.81
N ALA A 131 -11.06 -12.11 6.83
CA ALA A 131 -10.42 -12.98 5.85
C ALA A 131 -9.15 -13.65 6.39
N GLY A 132 -8.81 -13.46 7.67
CA GLY A 132 -7.66 -14.07 8.34
C GLY A 132 -6.34 -13.30 8.19
N PHE A 133 -6.31 -12.12 7.57
CA PHE A 133 -5.06 -11.38 7.33
C PHE A 133 -4.48 -10.72 8.59
N GLY A 134 -5.28 -10.54 9.65
CA GLY A 134 -4.76 -10.11 10.96
C GLY A 134 -3.74 -11.12 11.51
N VAL A 135 -4.12 -12.39 11.55
CA VAL A 135 -3.30 -13.50 12.04
C VAL A 135 -2.21 -13.91 11.04
N SER A 136 -2.56 -14.04 9.76
CA SER A 136 -1.67 -14.64 8.75
C SER A 136 -0.64 -13.67 8.15
N ALA A 137 -0.89 -12.35 8.21
CA ALA A 137 -0.03 -11.35 7.58
C ALA A 137 0.41 -10.25 8.55
N LEU A 138 -0.53 -9.53 9.16
CA LEU A 138 -0.23 -8.36 9.98
C LEU A 138 0.50 -8.72 11.27
N ALA A 139 0.09 -9.77 11.98
CA ALA A 139 0.74 -10.22 13.20
C ALA A 139 2.22 -10.62 12.98
N PRO A 140 2.58 -11.42 11.95
CA PRO A 140 3.98 -11.64 11.59
C PRO A 140 4.74 -10.36 11.27
N LEU A 141 4.16 -9.42 10.53
CA LEU A 141 4.82 -8.15 10.21
C LEU A 141 5.10 -7.31 11.47
N ILE A 142 4.13 -7.23 12.39
CA ILE A 142 4.30 -6.56 13.70
C ILE A 142 5.43 -7.23 14.50
N ARG A 143 5.40 -8.55 14.64
CA ARG A 143 6.40 -9.29 15.45
C ARG A 143 7.83 -9.17 14.91
N ASN A 144 7.98 -8.99 13.60
CA ASN A 144 9.28 -8.76 12.97
C ASN A 144 9.66 -7.26 12.94
N GLY A 145 8.88 -6.43 13.63
CA GLY A 145 9.12 -5.00 13.75
C GLY A 145 8.74 -4.20 12.51
N PHE A 146 8.22 -4.78 11.43
CA PHE A 146 7.97 -4.04 10.18
C PHE A 146 6.83 -3.03 10.26
N ILE A 147 6.01 -3.08 11.30
CA ILE A 147 4.90 -2.14 11.56
C ILE A 147 5.11 -1.52 12.95
N ASP A 148 5.25 -0.20 13.03
CA ASP A 148 5.45 0.50 14.31
C ASP A 148 4.17 1.03 14.93
N TRP A 149 3.21 1.43 14.10
CA TRP A 149 1.89 1.91 14.50
C TRP A 149 0.88 1.70 13.38
N MET A 150 -0.41 1.65 13.74
CA MET A 150 -1.46 1.38 12.76
C MET A 150 -2.68 2.26 12.95
N ILE A 151 -3.40 2.50 11.85
CA ILE A 151 -4.78 2.98 11.87
C ILE A 151 -5.66 1.96 11.16
N CYS A 152 -6.74 1.55 11.81
CA CYS A 152 -7.61 0.51 11.32
C CYS A 152 -9.08 0.90 11.50
N THR A 153 -9.99 0.32 10.69
CA THR A 153 -11.42 0.42 11.01
C THR A 153 -11.74 -0.40 12.26
N GLY A 154 -12.68 0.07 13.08
CA GLY A 154 -13.14 -0.69 14.24
C GLY A 154 -13.71 -2.07 13.87
N ALA A 155 -14.28 -2.19 12.66
CA ALA A 155 -14.78 -3.47 12.14
C ALA A 155 -13.66 -4.51 11.97
N ASN A 156 -12.48 -4.14 11.48
CA ASN A 156 -11.36 -5.09 11.39
C ASN A 156 -10.94 -5.54 12.79
N LEU A 157 -10.78 -4.62 13.75
CA LEU A 157 -10.39 -4.96 15.11
C LEU A 157 -11.42 -5.86 15.80
N TYR A 158 -12.71 -5.57 15.61
CA TYR A 158 -13.80 -6.39 16.11
C TYR A 158 -13.80 -7.79 15.48
N HIS A 159 -13.71 -7.86 14.15
CA HIS A 159 -13.79 -9.15 13.47
C HIS A 159 -12.58 -10.04 13.72
N ASP A 160 -11.42 -9.44 13.97
CA ASP A 160 -10.19 -10.15 14.31
C ASP A 160 -10.25 -10.78 15.72
N MET A 161 -10.93 -10.12 16.67
CA MET A 161 -11.10 -10.64 18.03
C MET A 161 -11.83 -11.98 18.07
N HIS A 162 -12.65 -12.31 17.07
CA HIS A 162 -13.30 -13.63 17.02
C HIS A 162 -12.27 -14.76 17.09
N TYR A 163 -11.16 -14.65 16.36
CA TYR A 163 -10.08 -15.64 16.42
C TYR A 163 -9.39 -15.68 17.78
N GLY A 164 -9.16 -14.51 18.41
CA GLY A 164 -8.55 -14.43 19.74
C GLY A 164 -9.43 -15.00 20.86
N LEU A 165 -10.76 -14.94 20.69
CA LEU A 165 -11.75 -15.53 21.60
C LEU A 165 -12.02 -17.02 21.32
N GLY A 166 -11.35 -17.61 20.32
CA GLY A 166 -11.49 -19.02 19.95
C GLY A 166 -12.71 -19.32 19.07
N PHE A 167 -13.35 -18.31 18.49
CA PHE A 167 -14.42 -18.49 17.51
C PHE A 167 -13.86 -18.77 16.11
N GLU A 168 -14.71 -19.40 15.29
CA GLU A 168 -14.36 -19.81 13.94
C GLU A 168 -15.17 -19.02 12.91
N LEU A 169 -14.49 -18.60 11.85
CA LEU A 169 -15.08 -18.03 10.64
C LEU A 169 -14.79 -19.00 9.49
N PHE A 170 -15.75 -19.18 8.59
CA PHE A 170 -15.68 -20.15 7.51
C PHE A 170 -15.72 -19.47 6.15
N ALA A 171 -15.03 -20.06 5.18
CA ALA A 171 -15.20 -19.69 3.79
C ALA A 171 -16.63 -20.02 3.32
N GLY A 172 -17.23 -19.09 2.60
CA GLY A 172 -18.56 -19.18 2.02
C GLY A 172 -18.54 -18.91 0.52
N SER A 173 -19.62 -18.33 0.02
CA SER A 173 -19.74 -17.90 -1.37
C SER A 173 -20.40 -16.53 -1.42
N PRO A 174 -19.99 -15.66 -2.36
CA PRO A 174 -20.65 -14.37 -2.53
C PRO A 174 -22.09 -14.50 -3.07
N PHE A 175 -22.49 -15.69 -3.52
CA PHE A 175 -23.78 -16.01 -4.13
C PHE A 175 -24.74 -16.76 -3.20
N LEU A 176 -24.49 -16.80 -1.89
CA LEU A 176 -25.39 -17.41 -0.91
C LEU A 176 -26.71 -16.62 -0.79
N ASP A 177 -27.79 -17.30 -0.40
CA ASP A 177 -29.10 -16.69 -0.16
C ASP A 177 -29.16 -16.04 1.23
N ASP A 178 -29.11 -14.72 1.27
CA ASP A 178 -29.09 -13.95 2.52
C ASP A 178 -30.38 -14.09 3.34
N VAL A 179 -31.53 -14.38 2.72
CA VAL A 179 -32.79 -14.61 3.46
C VAL A 179 -32.68 -15.89 4.25
N LYS A 180 -32.22 -16.96 3.59
CA LYS A 180 -31.98 -18.25 4.24
C LYS A 180 -30.90 -18.14 5.33
N LEU A 181 -29.79 -17.45 5.05
CA LEU A 181 -28.75 -17.21 6.06
C LEU A 181 -29.32 -16.50 7.29
N ARG A 182 -30.18 -15.50 7.10
CA ARG A 182 -30.84 -14.80 8.21
C ARG A 182 -31.77 -15.71 9.02
N GLU A 183 -32.56 -16.55 8.34
CA GLU A 183 -33.44 -17.54 8.99
C GLU A 183 -32.65 -18.57 9.82
N GLU A 184 -31.48 -18.97 9.34
CA GLU A 184 -30.57 -19.92 9.98
C GLU A 184 -29.65 -19.28 11.02
N GLY A 185 -29.72 -17.96 11.21
CA GLY A 185 -28.85 -17.24 12.15
C GLY A 185 -27.38 -17.22 11.73
N THR A 186 -27.11 -17.23 10.42
CA THR A 186 -25.76 -17.10 9.84
C THR A 186 -25.53 -15.68 9.33
N ILE A 187 -24.38 -15.11 9.65
CA ILE A 187 -23.93 -13.80 9.19
C ILE A 187 -22.91 -13.99 8.07
N ARG A 188 -22.96 -13.12 7.07
CA ARG A 188 -22.06 -13.14 5.91
C ARG A 188 -21.33 -11.82 5.75
N ILE A 189 -20.02 -11.91 5.51
CA ILE A 189 -19.18 -10.83 5.03
C ILE A 189 -18.68 -11.27 3.66
N TYR A 190 -19.38 -10.87 2.60
CA TYR A 190 -19.13 -11.31 1.23
C TYR A 190 -19.04 -12.83 1.08
N ASP A 191 -17.85 -13.43 1.04
CA ASP A 191 -17.61 -14.87 0.92
C ASP A 191 -17.04 -15.48 2.22
N ILE A 192 -17.32 -14.85 3.36
CA ILE A 192 -17.01 -15.34 4.71
C ILE A 192 -18.32 -15.49 5.48
N ILE A 193 -18.49 -16.59 6.22
CA ILE A 193 -19.68 -16.87 7.03
C ILE A 193 -19.33 -17.26 8.47
N PHE A 194 -20.21 -16.92 9.41
CA PHE A 194 -20.09 -17.29 10.82
C PHE A 194 -21.45 -17.19 11.51
N GLY A 195 -21.59 -17.83 12.67
CA GLY A 195 -22.84 -17.85 13.42
C GLY A 195 -23.17 -16.49 14.04
N TYR A 196 -24.46 -16.21 14.23
CA TYR A 196 -24.91 -14.99 14.91
C TYR A 196 -24.54 -14.97 16.40
N ASP A 197 -24.45 -16.14 17.03
CA ASP A 197 -23.95 -16.35 18.38
C ASP A 197 -22.54 -15.80 18.57
N VAL A 198 -21.65 -15.97 17.59
CA VAL A 198 -20.29 -15.43 17.60
C VAL A 198 -20.28 -13.89 17.78
N LEU A 199 -21.21 -13.16 17.17
CA LEU A 199 -21.38 -11.71 17.41
C LEU A 199 -21.82 -11.44 18.85
N LEU A 200 -22.85 -12.15 19.30
CA LEU A 200 -23.46 -11.92 20.62
C LEU A 200 -22.47 -12.21 21.76
N GLU A 201 -21.67 -13.26 21.62
CA GLU A 201 -20.66 -13.64 22.61
C GLU A 201 -19.48 -12.67 22.61
N THR A 202 -19.03 -12.22 21.44
CA THR A 202 -17.99 -11.17 21.33
C THR A 202 -18.46 -9.85 21.93
N ASP A 203 -19.71 -9.46 21.67
CA ASP A 203 -20.33 -8.28 22.27
C ASP A 203 -20.47 -8.42 23.79
N ALA A 204 -20.86 -9.58 24.29
CA ALA A 204 -20.95 -9.86 25.71
C ALA A 204 -19.57 -9.76 26.40
N PHE A 205 -18.53 -10.29 25.76
CA PHE A 205 -17.15 -10.15 26.20
C PHE A 205 -16.73 -8.68 26.28
N ILE A 206 -16.93 -7.92 25.20
CA ILE A 206 -16.58 -6.49 25.16
C ILE A 206 -17.33 -5.73 26.26
N ARG A 207 -18.65 -5.87 26.37
CA ARG A 207 -19.42 -5.19 27.42
C ARG A 207 -18.90 -5.50 28.81
N LYS A 208 -18.52 -6.76 29.07
CA LYS A 208 -17.97 -7.17 30.36
C LYS A 208 -16.61 -6.51 30.64
N VAL A 209 -15.72 -6.48 29.65
CA VAL A 209 -14.39 -5.87 29.76
C VAL A 209 -14.49 -4.37 30.00
N LEU A 210 -15.36 -3.67 29.26
CA LEU A 210 -15.49 -2.22 29.33
C LEU A 210 -16.08 -1.69 30.65
N GLN A 211 -16.69 -2.55 31.47
CA GLN A 211 -17.13 -2.22 32.83
C GLN A 211 -15.98 -2.18 33.84
N ALA A 212 -14.79 -2.68 33.49
CA ALA A 212 -13.64 -2.66 34.37
C ALA A 212 -13.09 -1.24 34.59
N GLU A 213 -12.51 -1.01 35.76
CA GLU A 213 -12.01 0.30 36.21
C GLU A 213 -11.08 1.00 35.19
N PRO A 214 -10.14 0.31 34.50
CA PRO A 214 -9.26 0.97 33.54
C PRO A 214 -9.97 1.67 32.37
N PHE A 215 -11.17 1.21 32.01
CA PHE A 215 -11.99 1.79 30.93
C PHE A 215 -12.89 2.94 31.41
N GLN A 216 -13.03 3.16 32.72
CA GLN A 216 -13.98 4.14 33.27
C GLN A 216 -13.40 5.57 33.29
N LYS A 217 -12.80 6.00 32.18
CA LYS A 217 -12.18 7.32 31.98
C LYS A 217 -12.24 7.79 30.53
N ARG A 218 -11.82 9.03 30.31
CA ARG A 218 -11.53 9.57 28.97
C ARG A 218 -10.21 8.99 28.47
N MET A 219 -10.16 8.52 27.23
CA MET A 219 -8.95 7.98 26.60
C MET A 219 -9.01 8.10 25.07
N GLY A 220 -7.85 8.04 24.42
CA GLY A 220 -7.74 7.84 22.97
C GLY A 220 -8.01 6.38 22.59
N THR A 221 -8.10 6.10 21.30
CA THR A 221 -8.33 4.74 20.81
C THR A 221 -7.10 3.86 20.90
N ALA A 222 -5.89 4.41 20.84
CA ALA A 222 -4.67 3.59 21.05
C ALA A 222 -4.62 3.00 22.47
N GLU A 223 -4.88 3.80 23.51
CA GLU A 223 -4.99 3.30 24.88
C GLU A 223 -6.13 2.29 25.01
N PHE A 224 -7.31 2.61 24.47
CA PHE A 224 -8.47 1.71 24.50
C PHE A 224 -8.16 0.35 23.86
N HIS A 225 -7.59 0.34 22.65
CA HIS A 225 -7.25 -0.89 21.93
C HIS A 225 -6.10 -1.65 22.57
N HIS A 226 -5.14 -0.96 23.20
CA HIS A 226 -4.08 -1.64 23.94
C HIS A 226 -4.63 -2.35 25.18
N LEU A 227 -5.52 -1.70 25.95
CA LEU A 227 -6.18 -2.33 27.10
C LEU A 227 -7.06 -3.50 26.67
N LEU A 228 -7.81 -3.35 25.57
CA LEU A 228 -8.62 -4.42 25.01
C LEU A 228 -7.75 -5.58 24.51
N GLY A 229 -6.64 -5.28 23.82
CA GLY A 229 -5.67 -6.25 23.34
C GLY A 229 -5.00 -7.01 24.47
N LYS A 230 -4.73 -6.36 25.61
CA LYS A 230 -4.29 -7.04 26.84
C LYS A 230 -5.30 -8.08 27.30
N CYS A 231 -6.57 -7.72 27.40
CA CYS A 231 -7.62 -8.65 27.83
C CYS A 231 -7.75 -9.83 26.86
N VAL A 232 -7.71 -9.58 25.55
CA VAL A 232 -7.76 -10.66 24.55
C VAL A 232 -6.52 -11.55 24.62
N TRP A 233 -5.33 -10.97 24.80
CA TRP A 233 -4.09 -11.73 25.00
C TRP A 233 -4.17 -12.66 26.22
N GLU A 234 -4.70 -12.18 27.34
CA GLU A 234 -4.90 -13.02 28.55
C GLU A 234 -5.85 -14.20 28.28
N ILE A 235 -6.91 -13.99 27.49
CA ILE A 235 -7.83 -15.06 27.05
C ILE A 235 -7.13 -16.04 26.11
N GLU A 236 -6.36 -15.56 25.14
CA GLU A 236 -5.59 -16.41 24.22
C GLU A 236 -4.64 -17.34 24.98
N GLN A 237 -3.96 -16.84 26.02
CA GLN A 237 -3.09 -17.66 26.87
C GLN A 237 -3.89 -18.77 27.60
N GLN A 238 -5.09 -18.45 28.10
CA GLN A 238 -5.95 -19.42 28.79
C GLN A 238 -6.51 -20.49 27.84
N LEU A 239 -6.86 -20.10 26.62
CA LEU A 239 -7.39 -20.99 25.58
C LEU A 239 -6.31 -21.77 24.83
N GLY A 240 -5.03 -21.38 24.97
CA GLY A 240 -3.92 -21.98 24.23
C GLY A 240 -3.94 -21.65 22.74
N VAL A 241 -4.43 -20.46 22.38
CA VAL A 241 -4.44 -19.96 20.99
C VAL A 241 -2.99 -19.82 20.51
N LYS A 242 -2.64 -20.54 19.44
CA LYS A 242 -1.25 -20.58 18.94
C LYS A 242 -0.85 -19.32 18.17
N ASN A 243 -1.80 -18.76 17.41
CA ASN A 243 -1.57 -17.62 16.55
C ASN A 243 -2.47 -16.48 17.02
N SER A 244 -1.88 -15.52 17.72
CA SER A 244 -2.61 -14.38 18.27
C SER A 244 -3.29 -13.55 17.20
N CYS A 245 -4.43 -12.99 17.57
CA CYS A 245 -5.10 -11.93 16.85
C CYS A 245 -4.24 -10.65 16.85
N LEU A 246 -4.57 -9.72 15.97
CA LEU A 246 -3.95 -8.42 15.76
C LEU A 246 -3.90 -7.57 17.04
N LEU A 247 -5.00 -7.46 17.79
CA LEU A 247 -5.02 -6.65 19.03
C LEU A 247 -4.11 -7.23 20.11
N ALA A 248 -4.13 -8.56 20.31
CA ALA A 248 -3.26 -9.24 21.25
C ALA A 248 -1.78 -9.14 20.82
N THR A 249 -1.50 -9.28 19.53
CA THR A 249 -0.14 -9.13 18.97
C THR A 249 0.37 -7.69 19.14
N ALA A 250 -0.47 -6.68 18.90
CA ALA A 250 -0.11 -5.28 19.06
C ALA A 250 0.16 -4.91 20.52
N TYR A 251 -0.64 -5.45 21.45
CA TYR A 251 -0.38 -5.35 22.90
C TYR A 251 0.99 -5.92 23.28
N GLU A 252 1.25 -7.18 22.89
CA GLU A 252 2.52 -7.88 23.15
C GLU A 252 3.73 -7.07 22.62
N CYS A 253 3.60 -6.53 21.40
CA CYS A 253 4.67 -5.83 20.71
C CYS A 253 4.76 -4.32 21.02
N GLY A 254 3.86 -3.77 21.84
CA GLY A 254 3.84 -2.33 22.14
C GLY A 254 3.53 -1.44 20.92
N VAL A 255 2.73 -1.93 19.97
CA VAL A 255 2.34 -1.18 18.76
C VAL A 255 0.98 -0.51 18.99
N PRO A 256 0.87 0.83 18.93
CA PRO A 256 -0.40 1.52 19.10
C PRO A 256 -1.26 1.36 17.84
N ILE A 257 -2.54 1.02 18.04
CA ILE A 257 -3.54 0.92 16.99
C ILE A 257 -4.63 1.95 17.21
N TYR A 258 -4.83 2.84 16.23
CA TYR A 258 -5.84 3.87 16.24
C TYR A 258 -7.05 3.49 15.37
N THR A 259 -8.22 4.11 15.60
CA THR A 259 -9.36 4.07 14.67
C THR A 259 -9.85 5.46 14.36
N SER A 260 -9.95 5.77 13.07
CA SER A 260 -10.41 7.08 12.59
C SER A 260 -11.90 7.34 12.83
N SER A 261 -12.68 6.28 13.06
CA SER A 261 -14.14 6.35 13.27
C SER A 261 -14.55 5.42 14.44
N PRO A 262 -14.33 5.83 15.71
CA PRO A 262 -14.48 4.92 16.86
C PRO A 262 -15.91 4.40 17.05
N GLY A 263 -16.92 5.18 16.63
CA GLY A 263 -18.33 4.77 16.70
C GLY A 263 -18.76 3.80 15.59
N ASP A 264 -17.95 3.60 14.55
CA ASP A 264 -18.32 2.86 13.33
C ASP A 264 -17.84 1.40 13.40
N SER A 265 -18.36 0.66 14.39
CA SER A 265 -18.15 -0.79 14.56
C SER A 265 -19.00 -1.33 15.71
N SER A 266 -19.12 -2.65 15.82
CA SER A 266 -19.73 -3.29 17.00
C SER A 266 -19.02 -2.93 18.31
N ILE A 267 -17.70 -2.67 18.29
CA ILE A 267 -16.98 -2.11 19.46
C ILE A 267 -17.63 -0.77 19.87
N GLY A 268 -17.74 0.16 18.92
CA GLY A 268 -18.35 1.47 19.14
C GLY A 268 -19.82 1.40 19.57
N MET A 269 -20.59 0.46 19.00
CA MET A 269 -21.99 0.22 19.39
C MET A 269 -22.11 -0.24 20.86
N ASN A 270 -21.21 -1.11 21.33
CA ASN A 270 -21.18 -1.53 22.74
C ASN A 270 -20.73 -0.41 23.68
N VAL A 271 -19.78 0.43 23.26
CA VAL A 271 -19.42 1.66 24.00
C VAL A 271 -20.63 2.58 24.14
N ALA A 272 -21.37 2.81 23.05
CA ALA A 272 -22.56 3.65 23.06
C ALA A 272 -23.68 3.09 23.96
N ALA A 273 -23.89 1.77 23.96
CA ALA A 273 -24.86 1.13 24.85
C ALA A 273 -24.49 1.33 26.33
N LEU A 274 -23.23 1.11 26.70
CA LEU A 274 -22.76 1.32 28.08
C LEU A 274 -22.81 2.80 28.51
N ALA A 275 -22.68 3.74 27.57
CA ALA A 275 -22.85 5.16 27.87
C ALA A 275 -24.29 5.47 28.32
N LEU A 276 -25.31 4.80 27.76
CA LEU A 276 -26.70 4.91 28.22
C LEU A 276 -26.91 4.33 29.63
N GLU A 277 -26.04 3.42 30.06
CA GLU A 277 -26.04 2.80 31.39
C GLU A 277 -25.22 3.60 32.42
N GLY A 278 -24.65 4.75 32.03
CA GLY A 278 -23.88 5.62 32.92
C GLY A 278 -22.38 5.31 33.00
N SER A 279 -21.84 4.57 32.03
CA SER A 279 -20.39 4.38 31.89
C SER A 279 -19.65 5.72 31.79
N LYS A 280 -18.48 5.82 32.43
CA LYS A 280 -17.60 7.00 32.36
C LYS A 280 -16.61 6.95 31.19
N LEU A 281 -16.61 5.84 30.43
CA LEU A 281 -15.76 5.67 29.26
C LEU A 281 -16.11 6.73 28.21
N VAL A 282 -15.11 7.55 27.84
CA VAL A 282 -15.22 8.52 26.75
C VAL A 282 -14.04 8.31 25.80
N ILE A 283 -14.34 7.96 24.56
CA ILE A 283 -13.33 7.91 23.50
C ILE A 283 -13.18 9.32 22.91
N ASP A 284 -11.97 9.88 22.97
CA ASP A 284 -11.65 11.22 22.49
C ASP A 284 -10.70 11.16 21.28
N PRO A 285 -11.21 11.35 20.05
CA PRO A 285 -10.39 11.36 18.84
C PRO A 285 -9.32 12.45 18.82
N SER A 286 -9.45 13.50 19.63
CA SER A 286 -8.46 14.59 19.68
C SER A 286 -7.13 14.10 20.28
N ILE A 287 -7.19 13.11 21.18
CA ILE A 287 -6.00 12.43 21.71
C ILE A 287 -5.29 11.71 20.56
N ASP A 288 -6.03 10.95 19.76
CA ASP A 288 -5.49 10.19 18.62
C ASP A 288 -4.85 11.08 17.55
N VAL A 289 -5.48 12.20 17.23
CA VAL A 289 -4.93 13.18 16.26
C VAL A 289 -3.57 13.70 16.73
N ASN A 290 -3.45 14.07 18.01
CA ASN A 290 -2.20 14.60 18.54
C ASN A 290 -1.14 13.51 18.74
N GLU A 291 -1.51 12.31 19.21
CA GLU A 291 -0.57 11.20 19.39
C GLU A 291 0.01 10.72 18.04
N THR A 292 -0.82 10.58 17.02
CA THR A 292 -0.34 10.16 15.68
C THR A 292 0.54 11.23 15.04
N ALA A 293 0.22 12.52 15.21
CA ALA A 293 1.10 13.60 14.81
C ALA A 293 2.43 13.57 15.58
N ALA A 294 2.40 13.29 16.88
CA ALA A 294 3.60 13.18 17.72
C ALA A 294 4.50 12.01 17.31
N ILE A 295 3.93 10.86 16.93
CA ILE A 295 4.68 9.72 16.38
C ILE A 295 5.44 10.13 15.12
N VAL A 296 4.76 10.80 14.18
CA VAL A 296 5.38 11.23 12.91
C VAL A 296 6.40 12.35 13.14
N TYR A 297 6.14 13.25 14.08
CA TYR A 297 7.07 14.31 14.47
C TYR A 297 8.35 13.72 15.10
N GLY A 298 8.20 12.81 16.05
CA GLY A 298 9.33 12.14 16.71
C GLY A 298 10.11 11.19 15.79
N ALA A 299 9.49 10.69 14.71
CA ALA A 299 10.19 9.90 13.69
C ALA A 299 11.34 10.67 13.01
N ARG A 300 11.33 12.01 13.10
CA ARG A 300 12.34 12.89 12.51
C ARG A 300 13.58 13.04 13.40
N GLU A 301 13.54 12.60 14.66
CA GLU A 301 14.71 12.66 15.53
C GLU A 301 15.88 11.86 14.94
N ASN A 302 17.10 12.37 15.10
CA ASN A 302 18.33 11.76 14.59
C ASN A 302 18.32 11.48 13.07
N ASP A 303 17.78 12.42 12.29
CA ASP A 303 17.65 12.31 10.82
C ASP A 303 16.79 11.10 10.37
N GLY A 304 15.88 10.64 11.23
CA GLY A 304 14.94 9.58 10.90
C GLY A 304 13.91 9.96 9.84
N THR A 305 13.21 8.95 9.32
CA THR A 305 12.22 9.06 8.26
C THR A 305 10.91 8.38 8.65
N SER A 306 9.81 8.71 7.95
CA SER A 306 8.51 8.09 8.14
C SER A 306 7.95 7.49 6.85
N ALA A 307 7.24 6.37 6.99
CA ALA A 307 6.63 5.67 5.88
C ALA A 307 5.13 5.48 6.10
N ALA A 308 4.33 5.82 5.09
CA ALA A 308 2.91 5.55 5.02
C ALA A 308 2.63 4.34 4.10
N VAL A 309 2.30 3.19 4.69
CA VAL A 309 1.91 1.98 3.96
C VAL A 309 0.39 1.78 4.08
N ILE A 310 -0.29 1.83 2.95
CA ILE A 310 -1.75 1.91 2.87
C ILE A 310 -2.31 0.65 2.23
N ILE A 311 -3.13 -0.07 2.99
CA ILE A 311 -3.87 -1.26 2.55
C ILE A 311 -5.35 -0.85 2.40
N GLY A 312 -5.76 -0.66 1.16
CA GLY A 312 -7.08 -0.14 0.77
C GLY A 312 -7.12 1.41 0.67
N GLY A 313 -7.99 2.04 1.44
CA GLY A 313 -8.23 3.48 1.42
C GLY A 313 -9.11 3.97 2.57
N GLY A 314 -10.09 4.82 2.26
CA GLY A 314 -11.08 5.32 3.22
C GLY A 314 -10.50 6.20 4.34
N SER A 315 -11.25 6.26 5.44
CA SER A 315 -10.88 7.07 6.62
C SER A 315 -9.51 6.68 7.23
N PRO A 316 -9.12 5.38 7.31
CA PRO A 316 -7.79 5.01 7.78
C PRO A 316 -6.65 5.62 6.97
N LYS A 317 -6.75 5.63 5.62
CA LYS A 317 -5.77 6.31 4.76
C LYS A 317 -5.71 7.81 5.08
N ASN A 318 -6.87 8.46 5.25
CA ASN A 318 -6.87 9.89 5.56
C ASN A 318 -6.15 10.17 6.86
N PHE A 319 -6.51 9.43 7.89
CA PHE A 319 -6.05 9.67 9.26
C PHE A 319 -4.54 9.44 9.37
N LEU A 320 -3.98 8.51 8.58
CA LEU A 320 -2.53 8.29 8.49
C LEU A 320 -1.82 9.51 7.90
N LEU A 321 -2.36 10.03 6.79
CA LEU A 321 -1.73 11.11 6.04
C LEU A 321 -1.98 12.51 6.63
N GLN A 322 -3.10 12.72 7.32
CA GLN A 322 -3.45 14.02 7.91
C GLN A 322 -2.51 14.43 9.06
N THR A 323 -1.69 13.50 9.56
CA THR A 323 -0.61 13.79 10.51
C THR A 323 0.28 14.94 10.01
N GLN A 324 0.53 15.02 8.70
CA GLN A 324 1.35 16.10 8.13
C GLN A 324 0.65 17.46 8.18
N PRO A 325 -0.55 17.66 7.57
CA PRO A 325 -1.34 18.89 7.77
C PRO A 325 -1.54 19.28 9.24
N GLN A 326 -1.71 18.31 10.14
CA GLN A 326 -1.80 18.61 11.56
C GLN A 326 -0.52 19.27 12.09
N LEU A 327 0.66 18.79 11.69
CA LEU A 327 1.94 19.36 12.11
C LEU A 327 2.19 20.74 11.48
N HIS A 328 2.12 20.89 10.16
CA HIS A 328 2.55 22.13 9.51
C HIS A 328 1.44 23.18 9.39
N GLU A 329 0.24 22.81 8.94
CA GLU A 329 -0.87 23.77 8.75
C GLU A 329 -1.52 24.17 10.07
N VAL A 330 -1.77 23.20 10.97
CA VAL A 330 -2.55 23.45 12.19
C VAL A 330 -1.68 23.85 13.38
N LEU A 331 -0.54 23.18 13.56
CA LEU A 331 0.38 23.46 14.67
C LEU A 331 1.51 24.44 14.29
N GLY A 332 1.70 24.75 13.01
CA GLY A 332 2.75 25.68 12.57
C GLY A 332 4.17 25.15 12.83
N LEU A 333 4.33 23.83 12.93
CA LEU A 333 5.62 23.16 13.00
C LEU A 333 6.18 22.93 11.59
N GLU A 334 7.39 22.40 11.49
CA GLU A 334 8.08 22.17 10.23
C GLU A 334 7.26 21.35 9.21
N GLU A 335 7.19 21.85 7.98
CA GLU A 335 6.62 21.20 6.80
C GLU A 335 7.60 20.14 6.25
N ARG A 336 7.36 18.87 6.60
CA ARG A 336 8.07 17.70 6.06
C ARG A 336 7.10 16.53 5.91
N GLY A 337 6.74 16.21 4.67
CA GLY A 337 5.83 15.10 4.36
C GLY A 337 6.39 13.73 4.75
N HIS A 338 5.62 12.66 4.55
CA HIS A 338 6.16 11.30 4.69
C HIS A 338 7.20 11.05 3.60
N ASP A 339 8.34 10.45 3.97
CA ASP A 339 9.43 10.12 3.04
C ASP A 339 9.05 8.94 2.12
N PHE A 340 8.20 8.02 2.59
CA PHE A 340 7.73 6.89 1.78
C PHE A 340 6.21 6.82 1.71
N PHE A 341 5.69 6.55 0.51
CA PHE A 341 4.26 6.32 0.27
C PHE A 341 4.06 5.03 -0.55
N ILE A 342 3.41 4.04 0.03
CA ILE A 342 3.09 2.78 -0.65
C ILE A 342 1.61 2.49 -0.46
N GLN A 343 0.86 2.37 -1.55
CA GLN A 343 -0.57 2.07 -1.49
C GLN A 343 -0.93 0.85 -2.35
N PHE A 344 -1.70 -0.07 -1.76
CA PHE A 344 -2.41 -1.14 -2.45
C PHE A 344 -3.91 -0.82 -2.43
N THR A 345 -4.52 -0.61 -3.59
CA THR A 345 -5.94 -0.19 -3.66
C THR A 345 -6.62 -0.64 -4.94
N ASP A 346 -7.91 -0.91 -4.88
CA ASP A 346 -8.77 -1.11 -6.05
C ASP A 346 -9.50 0.18 -6.46
N ALA A 347 -9.41 1.22 -5.64
CA ALA A 347 -10.11 2.48 -5.84
C ALA A 347 -9.51 3.27 -7.00
N ARG A 348 -10.36 3.70 -7.92
CA ARG A 348 -9.95 4.53 -9.05
C ARG A 348 -9.93 6.02 -8.66
N PRO A 349 -8.99 6.82 -9.19
CA PRO A 349 -8.90 8.25 -8.88
C PRO A 349 -10.04 9.08 -9.48
N ASP A 350 -10.62 8.68 -10.61
CA ASP A 350 -11.58 9.48 -11.39
C ASP A 350 -12.93 9.71 -10.70
N THR A 351 -13.26 8.91 -9.67
CA THR A 351 -14.52 9.03 -8.92
C THR A 351 -14.48 10.09 -7.83
N GLY A 352 -13.33 10.74 -7.59
CA GLY A 352 -13.16 11.80 -6.59
C GLY A 352 -13.16 11.30 -5.13
N GLY A 353 -13.11 9.98 -4.92
CA GLY A 353 -13.02 9.40 -3.59
C GLY A 353 -11.59 9.38 -3.06
N LEU A 354 -11.41 9.74 -1.78
CA LEU A 354 -10.10 9.75 -1.11
C LEU A 354 -9.31 8.44 -1.26
N SER A 355 -10.00 7.29 -1.29
CA SER A 355 -9.36 5.99 -1.47
C SER A 355 -8.48 5.94 -2.72
N GLY A 356 -8.93 6.54 -3.84
CA GLY A 356 -8.21 6.61 -5.10
C GLY A 356 -7.27 7.81 -5.26
N ALA A 357 -7.26 8.75 -4.30
CA ALA A 357 -6.44 9.97 -4.38
C ALA A 357 -4.96 9.63 -4.56
N THR A 358 -4.33 10.23 -5.57
CA THR A 358 -2.98 9.86 -6.01
C THR A 358 -1.89 10.48 -5.12
N PRO A 359 -0.67 9.94 -5.11
CA PRO A 359 0.46 10.56 -4.42
C PRO A 359 0.73 11.98 -4.91
N ALA A 360 0.58 12.24 -6.21
CA ALA A 360 0.75 13.58 -6.79
C ALA A 360 -0.27 14.58 -6.23
N GLU A 361 -1.50 14.14 -5.99
CA GLU A 361 -2.50 14.94 -5.27
C GLU A 361 -2.07 15.13 -3.81
N ALA A 362 -1.60 14.08 -3.13
CA ALA A 362 -1.15 14.14 -1.74
C ALA A 362 0.07 15.08 -1.54
N VAL A 363 0.96 15.21 -2.53
CA VAL A 363 2.04 16.23 -2.52
C VAL A 363 1.48 17.65 -2.45
N SER A 364 0.38 17.96 -3.15
CA SER A 364 -0.24 19.30 -3.08
C SER A 364 -0.79 19.65 -1.70
N TRP A 365 -0.98 18.66 -0.83
CA TRP A 365 -1.42 18.81 0.55
C TRP A 365 -0.27 18.71 1.56
N GLY A 366 1.00 18.70 1.10
CA GLY A 366 2.17 18.51 1.97
C GLY A 366 2.24 17.14 2.66
N LYS A 367 1.44 16.15 2.21
CA LYS A 367 1.36 14.83 2.85
C LYS A 367 2.54 13.92 2.51
N ILE A 368 3.22 14.19 1.40
CA ILE A 368 4.37 13.44 0.87
C ILE A 368 5.44 14.46 0.51
N ASP A 369 6.71 14.15 0.80
CA ASP A 369 7.83 14.98 0.37
C ASP A 369 7.92 15.04 -1.17
N PRO A 370 7.92 16.24 -1.79
CA PRO A 370 8.06 16.40 -3.23
C PRO A 370 9.30 15.75 -3.84
N ASP A 371 10.42 15.71 -3.10
CA ASP A 371 11.68 15.13 -3.57
C ASP A 371 11.66 13.59 -3.55
N GLU A 372 10.74 13.00 -2.77
CA GLU A 372 10.52 11.55 -2.65
C GLU A 372 9.42 11.00 -3.57
N LEU A 373 8.95 11.79 -4.55
CA LEU A 373 8.01 11.31 -5.57
C LEU A 373 8.41 10.00 -6.29
N PRO A 374 9.71 9.71 -6.55
CA PRO A 374 10.14 8.40 -7.07
C PRO A 374 9.87 7.22 -6.11
N SER A 375 9.78 7.49 -4.81
CA SER A 375 9.51 6.55 -3.71
C SER A 375 8.01 6.40 -3.42
N ALA A 376 7.14 7.01 -4.23
CA ALA A 376 5.69 6.91 -4.11
C ALA A 376 5.10 5.87 -5.07
N ILE A 377 4.63 4.74 -4.54
CA ILE A 377 4.10 3.62 -5.34
C ILE A 377 2.61 3.41 -5.05
N VAL A 378 1.80 3.43 -6.11
CA VAL A 378 0.42 2.93 -6.08
C VAL A 378 0.33 1.65 -6.92
N CYS A 379 -0.07 0.55 -6.29
CA CYS A 379 -0.40 -0.70 -6.94
C CYS A 379 -1.92 -0.87 -6.97
N TYR A 380 -2.51 -0.79 -8.16
CA TYR A 380 -3.94 -0.98 -8.32
C TYR A 380 -4.29 -2.48 -8.30
N THR A 381 -4.65 -3.00 -7.13
CA THR A 381 -4.89 -4.44 -6.92
C THR A 381 -5.73 -4.67 -5.66
N ASP A 382 -6.34 -5.86 -5.58
CA ASP A 382 -7.02 -6.31 -4.38
C ASP A 382 -6.00 -6.52 -3.25
N SER A 383 -6.29 -5.94 -2.08
CA SER A 383 -5.43 -6.04 -0.90
C SER A 383 -5.28 -7.49 -0.42
N THR A 384 -6.29 -8.34 -0.65
CA THR A 384 -6.25 -9.78 -0.33
C THR A 384 -5.26 -10.56 -1.22
N ILE A 385 -4.88 -10.01 -2.38
CA ILE A 385 -3.82 -10.56 -3.25
C ILE A 385 -2.46 -9.99 -2.85
N ALA A 386 -2.38 -8.66 -2.68
CA ALA A 386 -1.11 -7.98 -2.42
C ALA A 386 -0.53 -8.32 -1.04
N LEU A 387 -1.33 -8.23 0.03
CA LEU A 387 -0.86 -8.35 1.40
C LEU A 387 -0.13 -9.68 1.68
N PRO A 388 -0.65 -10.87 1.32
CA PRO A 388 0.09 -12.11 1.56
C PRO A 388 1.37 -12.21 0.72
N LEU A 389 1.39 -11.69 -0.51
CA LEU A 389 2.59 -11.67 -1.36
C LEU A 389 3.67 -10.74 -0.80
N VAL A 390 3.30 -9.54 -0.37
CA VAL A 390 4.19 -8.56 0.27
C VAL A 390 4.74 -9.13 1.58
N THR A 391 3.88 -9.75 2.39
CA THR A 391 4.29 -10.38 3.65
C THR A 391 5.31 -11.49 3.39
N ALA A 392 4.98 -12.43 2.51
CA ALA A 392 5.87 -13.56 2.21
C ALA A 392 7.20 -13.09 1.60
N TYR A 393 7.18 -12.11 0.69
CA TYR A 393 8.40 -11.53 0.14
C TYR A 393 9.24 -10.86 1.23
N THR A 394 8.62 -10.04 2.08
CA THR A 394 9.30 -9.32 3.16
C THR A 394 9.97 -10.27 4.14
N LEU A 395 9.25 -11.29 4.62
CA LEU A 395 9.80 -12.28 5.55
C LEU A 395 10.95 -13.12 4.94
N ASN A 396 11.03 -13.23 3.62
CA ASN A 396 12.13 -13.92 2.93
C ASN A 396 13.33 -13.02 2.60
N GLN A 397 13.11 -11.70 2.44
CA GLN A 397 14.12 -10.77 1.94
C GLN A 397 14.65 -9.79 2.99
N CYS A 398 13.93 -9.59 4.09
CA CYS A 398 14.29 -8.62 5.12
C CYS A 398 14.48 -9.31 6.48
N PRO A 399 15.61 -9.12 7.17
CA PRO A 399 15.74 -9.57 8.54
C PRO A 399 14.76 -8.80 9.46
N PRO A 400 14.34 -9.40 10.59
CA PRO A 400 13.52 -8.70 11.57
C PRO A 400 14.24 -7.48 12.12
N ARG A 401 13.50 -6.40 12.43
CA ARG A 401 14.03 -5.22 13.11
C ARG A 401 13.59 -5.14 14.57
N PRO A 402 14.34 -4.46 15.46
CA PRO A 402 13.91 -4.23 16.82
C PRO A 402 12.54 -3.54 16.87
N LEU A 403 11.67 -4.00 17.79
CA LEU A 403 10.37 -3.38 18.03
C LEU A 403 10.59 -1.98 18.63
N LYS A 404 10.04 -0.94 18.01
CA LYS A 404 10.08 0.43 18.56
C LYS A 404 9.22 0.59 19.80
N ARG A 405 8.21 -0.26 19.97
CA ARG A 405 7.25 -0.24 21.08
C ARG A 405 6.66 1.15 21.34
N LEU A 406 6.22 1.83 20.28
CA LEU A 406 5.77 3.23 20.33
C LEU A 406 4.65 3.49 21.34
N TYR A 407 3.84 2.48 21.67
CA TYR A 407 2.81 2.61 22.70
C TYR A 407 3.41 3.00 24.05
N ASP A 408 4.56 2.40 24.40
CA ASP A 408 5.21 2.62 25.70
C ASP A 408 5.82 4.02 25.82
N GLY A 409 6.15 4.65 24.68
CA GLY A 409 6.75 5.98 24.60
C GLY A 409 5.80 7.11 24.16
N ARG A 410 4.50 6.82 23.97
CA ARG A 410 3.55 7.77 23.37
C ARG A 410 3.40 9.08 24.15
N GLU A 411 3.44 9.02 25.47
CA GLU A 411 3.32 10.20 26.34
C GLU A 411 4.52 11.14 26.17
N ALA A 412 5.74 10.59 26.10
CA ALA A 412 6.95 11.38 25.90
C ALA A 412 7.00 12.04 24.51
N LEU A 413 6.53 11.34 23.48
CA LEU A 413 6.38 11.90 22.13
C LEU A 413 5.39 13.07 22.14
N LEU A 414 4.24 12.90 22.81
CA LEU A 414 3.22 13.93 22.91
C LEU A 414 3.70 15.15 23.70
N ASP A 415 4.41 14.95 24.81
CA ASP A 415 5.01 16.02 25.61
C ASP A 415 6.00 16.86 24.78
N THR A 416 6.81 16.19 23.95
CA THR A 416 7.76 16.85 23.05
C THR A 416 7.03 17.70 22.02
N LEU A 417 6.04 17.12 21.33
CA LEU A 417 5.20 17.85 20.36
C LEU A 417 4.53 19.07 21.01
N GLN A 418 3.93 18.89 22.20
CA GLN A 418 3.23 19.97 22.90
C GLN A 418 4.17 21.09 23.29
N LYS A 419 5.34 20.76 23.84
CA LYS A 419 6.36 21.73 24.22
C LYS A 419 6.79 22.58 23.02
N ASP A 420 7.08 21.94 21.89
CA ASP A 420 7.59 22.63 20.71
C ASP A 420 6.49 23.46 20.03
N TYR A 421 5.26 22.96 19.98
CA TYR A 421 4.09 23.73 19.54
C TYR A 421 3.89 25.00 20.38
N LEU A 422 3.90 24.89 21.72
CA LEU A 422 3.73 26.04 22.60
C LEU A 422 4.87 27.06 22.47
N ALA A 423 6.08 26.62 22.10
CA ALA A 423 7.21 27.50 21.84
C ALA A 423 7.08 28.31 20.55
N VAL A 424 6.25 27.89 19.59
CA VAL A 424 6.02 28.60 18.31
C VAL A 424 4.66 29.32 18.26
N LYS A 425 3.67 28.90 19.05
CA LYS A 425 2.29 29.41 19.03
C LYS A 425 2.16 30.94 19.14
N ASP A 426 2.97 31.56 20.00
CA ASP A 426 2.92 33.01 20.27
C ASP A 426 3.93 33.81 19.45
N LYS A 427 4.72 33.16 18.59
CA LYS A 427 5.64 33.86 17.68
C LYS A 427 4.83 34.38 16.48
N PRO A 428 4.91 35.68 16.15
CA PRO A 428 4.35 36.17 14.91
C PRO A 428 5.03 35.41 13.76
N VAL A 429 4.25 34.92 12.79
CA VAL A 429 4.75 34.27 11.58
C VAL A 429 5.77 35.21 10.95
N SER A 430 7.06 34.93 11.15
CA SER A 430 8.12 35.80 10.66
C SER A 430 8.19 35.64 9.14
N GLU A 431 7.99 36.73 8.40
CA GLU A 431 8.34 36.80 6.98
C GLU A 431 9.87 36.60 6.84
N GLY A 432 10.30 35.36 6.64
CA GLY A 432 11.69 34.99 6.37
C GLY A 432 11.85 33.50 6.64
N SER A 433 12.14 32.64 5.67
CA SER A 433 12.89 32.78 4.42
C SER A 433 12.10 32.23 3.23
N GLN A 434 11.91 33.04 2.19
CA GLN A 434 11.54 32.56 0.87
C GLN A 434 12.73 31.81 0.23
N GLU A 435 13.06 30.63 0.72
CA GLU A 435 13.40 29.55 -0.22
C GLU A 435 12.08 28.94 -0.64
N LYS A 436 11.87 28.80 -1.95
CA LYS A 436 10.58 28.51 -2.59
C LYS A 436 10.02 27.14 -2.17
N ALA A 437 9.42 27.04 -1.00
CA ALA A 437 8.32 26.11 -0.77
C ALA A 437 7.08 26.70 -1.44
N ALA A 438 6.42 25.94 -2.30
CA ALA A 438 5.20 26.35 -2.99
C ALA A 438 4.01 26.34 -2.01
N THR A 439 4.04 27.20 -0.99
CA THR A 439 2.95 27.32 -0.02
C THR A 439 1.82 28.14 -0.62
N TYR A 440 0.65 27.53 -0.78
CA TYR A 440 -0.60 28.24 -1.06
C TYR A 440 -1.01 29.05 0.17
N PRO A 441 -1.36 30.35 0.04
CA PRO A 441 -1.81 31.15 1.17
C PRO A 441 -3.24 30.76 1.54
N CYS A 442 -3.39 29.86 2.50
CA CYS A 442 -4.67 29.57 3.15
C CYS A 442 -4.72 30.28 4.51
N GLY A 443 -5.10 31.56 4.47
CA GLY A 443 -5.47 32.33 5.65
C GLY A 443 -6.39 33.46 5.19
N THR A 444 -7.62 33.48 5.71
CA THR A 444 -8.62 34.52 5.42
C THR A 444 -7.97 35.90 5.49
N PRO A 445 -7.97 36.71 4.41
CA PRO A 445 -7.42 38.05 4.49
C PRO A 445 -8.25 38.85 5.49
N VAL A 446 -7.64 39.21 6.61
CA VAL A 446 -8.20 40.19 7.53
C VAL A 446 -8.29 41.49 6.74
N LYS A 447 -9.51 41.89 6.38
CA LYS A 447 -9.77 43.20 5.77
C LYS A 447 -9.34 44.28 6.77
N GLY A 448 -8.38 45.10 6.37
CA GLY A 448 -8.08 46.39 6.99
C GLY A 448 -9.18 47.41 6.78
#